data_AF-A0A7Y0B1W1-F1
#
_entry.id   AF-A0A7Y0B1W1-F1
#
_cell.length_a   1.000
_cell.length_b   1.000
_cell.length_c   1.000
_cell.angle_alpha   90.00
_cell.angle_beta   90.00
_cell.angle_gamma   90.00
#
_symmetry.space_group_name_H-M   'P 1'
#
loop_
_entity.id
_entity.type
_entity.pdbx_description
1 polymer ?
#
loop_
_entity_poly.entity_id
_entity_poly.type
_entity_poly.pdbx_seq_one_letter_code
_entity_poly.pdbx_strand_id
1 'polypeptide(L)'
;MIDRAGRARDAVAREAWGEAYALLHACDRHPDQALTAEDLDALSDAAWWSGHLDESVAARLRAHSAHVAAGDHRSAGLDAWWLHYEYAGLGRPAVAAGWLHRARHHLDGLPPCPEQSFLAWTDAEEATARGDGAAALAATARMNLLAERSGSPDLLALSRQAGSAALLAQGRRAEGLALLDEAMCAAEAGELSGLFTGWLYCLALTQCMETADFGRAVEWTRTAMEWCATTDDGENPFRGVCRSHRVEVLGLLGDWTAAEEEARRACREVPVDCLESAAAAYRAAGDVQRRQGRLDEAARSYSHAHELGLLPQPGLALLRLAQGRADAAAAGLRLALACQDTHRGPLARARLLAAATEVSLAVGAVRDAAGAAAELDALAGDVPLLRALADTATGAVALAEDPEAALPLLRRALDGWLRLRVPYEAAQTRMLVAAADRAAGDEEAARLELAFARDGFERLGAAPDARRAAALLSAAARRRLPGGLTAREAEVLRLVAGGATNKGVARALVISEHTVARHLNNIFAKLGVSSRSAATAYAYAHGLV
;
A
#
# COMPACT_ATOMS: atom_id res chain seq x y z
N MET A 1 -44.18 -18.88 -27.18
CA MET A 1 -43.90 -18.21 -25.89
C MET A 1 -42.41 -18.40 -25.65
N ILE A 2 -41.61 -17.33 -25.58
CA ILE A 2 -40.17 -17.45 -25.36
C ILE A 2 -39.98 -17.96 -23.92
N ASP A 3 -39.31 -19.09 -23.75
CA ASP A 3 -38.95 -19.63 -22.42
C ASP A 3 -37.88 -18.75 -21.78
N ARG A 4 -38.32 -17.64 -21.16
CA ARG A 4 -37.44 -16.67 -20.52
C ARG A 4 -36.79 -17.24 -19.25
N ALA A 5 -37.50 -18.11 -18.52
CA ALA A 5 -36.99 -18.75 -17.32
C ALA A 5 -35.90 -19.78 -17.65
N GLY A 6 -36.10 -20.62 -18.68
CA GLY A 6 -35.05 -21.52 -19.16
C GLY A 6 -33.80 -20.75 -19.62
N ARG A 7 -33.97 -19.68 -20.40
CA ARG A 7 -32.85 -18.82 -20.81
C ARG A 7 -32.15 -18.13 -19.64
N ALA A 8 -32.89 -17.73 -18.62
CA ALA A 8 -32.32 -17.14 -17.41
C ALA A 8 -31.43 -18.15 -16.69
N ARG A 9 -31.89 -19.39 -16.52
CA ARG A 9 -31.10 -20.46 -15.88
C ARG A 9 -29.85 -20.82 -16.68
N ASP A 10 -29.95 -20.83 -18.02
CA ASP A 10 -28.77 -21.00 -18.89
C ASP A 10 -27.78 -19.84 -18.77
N ALA A 11 -28.26 -18.61 -18.53
CA ALA A 11 -27.40 -17.46 -18.27
C ALA A 11 -26.69 -17.58 -16.92
N VAL A 12 -27.42 -18.00 -15.87
CA VAL A 12 -26.84 -18.28 -14.53
C VAL A 12 -25.78 -19.37 -14.59
N ALA A 13 -26.05 -20.47 -15.30
CA ALA A 13 -25.11 -21.59 -15.43
C ALA A 13 -23.80 -21.23 -16.16
N ARG A 14 -23.82 -20.19 -16.99
CA ARG A 14 -22.64 -19.63 -17.66
C ARG A 14 -22.09 -18.39 -16.96
N GLU A 15 -22.60 -18.05 -15.79
CA GLU A 15 -22.25 -16.84 -15.03
C GLU A 15 -22.39 -15.53 -15.84
N ALA A 16 -23.33 -15.49 -16.79
CA ALA A 16 -23.67 -14.28 -17.56
C ALA A 16 -24.63 -13.40 -16.74
N TRP A 17 -24.13 -12.82 -15.64
CA TRP A 17 -24.96 -12.21 -14.59
C TRP A 17 -25.80 -11.04 -15.08
N GLY A 18 -25.30 -10.20 -15.99
CA GLY A 18 -26.09 -9.11 -16.59
C GLY A 18 -27.27 -9.62 -17.41
N GLU A 19 -27.07 -10.69 -18.21
CA GLU A 19 -28.14 -11.35 -18.96
C GLU A 19 -29.13 -12.04 -18.00
N ALA A 20 -28.64 -12.75 -16.99
CA ALA A 20 -29.45 -13.43 -15.98
C ALA A 20 -30.34 -12.44 -15.24
N TYR A 21 -29.78 -11.33 -14.78
CA TYR A 21 -30.51 -10.27 -14.08
C TYR A 21 -31.63 -9.70 -14.97
N ALA A 22 -31.32 -9.32 -16.21
CA ALA A 22 -32.30 -8.76 -17.13
C ALA A 22 -33.47 -9.73 -17.40
N LEU A 23 -33.18 -11.03 -17.54
CA LEU A 23 -34.20 -12.05 -17.80
C LEU A 23 -35.04 -12.36 -16.55
N LEU A 24 -34.41 -12.56 -15.39
CA LEU A 24 -35.10 -12.89 -14.13
C LEU A 24 -35.93 -11.71 -13.63
N HIS A 25 -35.38 -10.50 -13.65
CA HIS A 25 -36.11 -9.28 -13.27
C HIS A 25 -37.32 -9.05 -14.18
N ALA A 26 -37.21 -9.34 -15.48
CA ALA A 26 -38.34 -9.23 -16.40
C ALA A 26 -39.43 -10.29 -16.13
N CYS A 27 -39.05 -11.51 -15.71
CA CYS A 27 -39.99 -12.54 -15.29
C CYS A 27 -40.69 -12.15 -13.99
N ASP A 28 -39.94 -11.64 -13.01
CA ASP A 28 -40.45 -11.25 -11.68
C ASP A 28 -41.57 -10.20 -11.75
N ARG A 29 -41.50 -9.29 -12.73
CA ARG A 29 -42.51 -8.25 -12.95
C ARG A 29 -43.76 -8.73 -13.69
N HIS A 30 -43.75 -9.96 -14.21
CA HIS A 30 -44.87 -10.49 -14.99
C HIS A 30 -45.82 -11.30 -14.09
N PRO A 31 -47.10 -10.90 -13.94
CA PRO A 31 -48.04 -11.52 -12.98
C PRO A 31 -48.21 -13.04 -13.13
N ASP A 32 -48.10 -13.53 -14.37
CA ASP A 32 -48.28 -14.94 -14.72
C ASP A 32 -46.98 -15.77 -14.71
N GLN A 33 -45.84 -15.19 -14.31
CA GLN A 33 -44.53 -15.85 -14.30
C GLN A 33 -43.91 -15.83 -12.90
N ALA A 34 -44.59 -16.48 -11.94
CA ALA A 34 -44.07 -16.61 -10.59
C ALA A 34 -42.71 -17.33 -10.60
N LEU A 35 -41.69 -16.64 -10.09
CA LEU A 35 -40.37 -17.21 -9.88
C LEU A 35 -40.43 -18.31 -8.81
N THR A 36 -39.72 -19.41 -9.05
CA THR A 36 -39.50 -20.44 -8.03
C THR A 36 -38.54 -19.91 -6.95
N ALA A 37 -38.36 -20.66 -5.85
CA ALA A 37 -37.37 -20.31 -4.83
C ALA A 37 -35.95 -20.24 -5.44
N GLU A 38 -35.59 -21.21 -6.29
CA GLU A 38 -34.31 -21.26 -7.00
C GLU A 38 -34.14 -20.09 -7.99
N ASP A 39 -35.20 -19.68 -8.68
CA ASP A 39 -35.15 -18.52 -9.57
C ASP A 39 -35.01 -17.20 -8.78
N LEU A 40 -35.52 -17.14 -7.54
CA LEU A 40 -35.34 -16.00 -6.65
C LEU A 40 -33.91 -15.93 -6.09
N ASP A 41 -33.30 -17.07 -5.76
CA ASP A 41 -31.88 -17.16 -5.40
C ASP A 41 -31.02 -16.65 -6.55
N ALA A 42 -31.25 -17.16 -7.75
CA ALA A 42 -30.56 -16.72 -8.96
C ALA A 42 -30.76 -15.22 -9.25
N LEU A 43 -31.97 -14.68 -9.02
CA LEU A 43 -32.23 -13.25 -9.17
C LEU A 43 -31.45 -12.45 -8.15
N SER A 44 -31.36 -12.93 -6.91
CA SER A 44 -30.59 -12.26 -5.86
C SER A 44 -29.10 -12.18 -6.22
N ASP A 45 -28.51 -13.29 -6.66
CA ASP A 45 -27.10 -13.33 -7.05
C ASP A 45 -26.84 -12.47 -8.29
N ALA A 46 -27.70 -12.56 -9.32
CA ALA A 46 -27.54 -11.75 -10.53
C ALA A 46 -27.71 -10.25 -10.26
N ALA A 47 -28.62 -9.86 -9.37
CA ALA A 47 -28.77 -8.48 -8.92
C ALA A 47 -27.54 -8.00 -8.13
N TRP A 48 -26.99 -8.84 -7.25
CA TRP A 48 -25.77 -8.54 -6.49
C TRP A 48 -24.57 -8.30 -7.42
N TRP A 49 -24.32 -9.22 -8.36
CA TRP A 49 -23.26 -9.10 -9.36
C TRP A 49 -23.40 -7.85 -10.24
N SER A 50 -24.63 -7.45 -10.53
CA SER A 50 -24.94 -6.28 -11.36
C SER A 50 -25.00 -4.97 -10.55
N GLY A 51 -24.66 -4.98 -9.25
CA GLY A 51 -24.64 -3.79 -8.39
C GLY A 51 -26.01 -3.31 -7.90
N HIS A 52 -27.07 -4.10 -8.08
CA HIS A 52 -28.44 -3.82 -7.63
C HIS A 52 -28.70 -4.38 -6.22
N LEU A 53 -27.95 -3.90 -5.21
CA LEU A 53 -27.95 -4.45 -3.85
C LEU A 53 -29.33 -4.48 -3.17
N ASP A 54 -30.14 -3.43 -3.31
CA ASP A 54 -31.49 -3.40 -2.73
C ASP A 54 -32.39 -4.47 -3.36
N GLU A 55 -32.23 -4.74 -4.66
CA GLU A 55 -32.99 -5.77 -5.37
C GLU A 55 -32.47 -7.17 -5.04
N SER A 56 -31.16 -7.34 -4.84
CA SER A 56 -30.54 -8.56 -4.31
C SER A 56 -31.19 -8.95 -2.98
N VAL A 57 -31.15 -8.03 -2.00
CA VAL A 57 -31.74 -8.24 -0.67
C VAL A 57 -33.24 -8.54 -0.77
N ALA A 58 -33.98 -7.81 -1.60
CA ALA A 58 -35.42 -8.04 -1.77
C ALA A 58 -35.74 -9.43 -2.36
N ALA A 59 -34.99 -9.87 -3.37
CA ALA A 59 -35.12 -11.19 -3.96
C ALA A 59 -34.76 -12.29 -2.95
N ARG A 60 -33.65 -12.13 -2.22
CA ARG A 60 -33.17 -13.10 -1.22
C ARG A 60 -34.11 -13.25 -0.02
N LEU A 61 -34.76 -12.17 0.41
CA LEU A 61 -35.82 -12.23 1.45
C LEU A 61 -37.02 -13.08 1.00
N ARG A 62 -37.37 -13.00 -0.29
CA ARG A 62 -38.46 -13.78 -0.87
C ARG A 62 -38.06 -15.24 -1.06
N ALA A 63 -36.84 -15.50 -1.51
CA ALA A 63 -36.30 -16.86 -1.63
C ALA A 63 -36.28 -17.56 -0.27
N HIS A 64 -35.75 -16.90 0.76
CA HIS A 64 -35.77 -17.40 2.14
C HIS A 64 -37.18 -17.77 2.60
N SER A 65 -38.16 -16.89 2.33
CA SER A 65 -39.56 -17.14 2.70
C SER A 65 -40.15 -18.34 1.96
N ALA A 66 -39.80 -18.52 0.68
CA ALA A 66 -40.24 -19.66 -0.13
C ALA A 66 -39.62 -20.98 0.34
N HIS A 67 -38.32 -21.02 0.65
CA HIS A 67 -37.63 -22.19 1.20
C HIS A 67 -38.15 -22.58 2.57
N VAL A 68 -38.43 -21.61 3.45
CA VAL A 68 -39.09 -21.86 4.74
C VAL A 68 -40.48 -22.48 4.54
N ALA A 69 -41.28 -21.96 3.60
CA ALA A 69 -42.60 -22.51 3.30
C ALA A 69 -42.53 -23.94 2.72
N ALA A 70 -41.46 -24.25 1.99
CA ALA A 70 -41.20 -25.59 1.46
C ALA A 70 -40.60 -26.57 2.48
N GLY A 71 -40.19 -26.10 3.67
CA GLY A 71 -39.49 -26.90 4.67
C GLY A 71 -38.03 -27.20 4.31
N ASP A 72 -37.46 -26.51 3.32
CA ASP A 72 -36.05 -26.61 2.96
C ASP A 72 -35.18 -25.75 3.88
N HIS A 73 -34.87 -26.30 5.05
CA HIS A 73 -34.05 -25.61 6.05
C HIS A 73 -32.59 -25.42 5.60
N ARG A 74 -32.08 -26.18 4.63
CA ARG A 74 -30.71 -26.00 4.14
C ARG A 74 -30.62 -24.72 3.33
N SER A 75 -31.46 -24.58 2.31
CA SER A 75 -31.50 -23.39 1.45
C SER A 75 -31.93 -22.14 2.24
N ALA A 76 -32.97 -22.26 3.08
CA ALA A 76 -33.37 -21.15 3.96
C ALA A 76 -32.25 -20.70 4.92
N GLY A 77 -31.43 -21.63 5.40
CA GLY A 77 -30.27 -21.34 6.23
C GLY A 77 -29.16 -20.61 5.47
N LEU A 78 -28.91 -21.00 4.22
CA LEU A 78 -27.95 -20.33 3.33
C LEU A 78 -28.39 -18.91 2.99
N ASP A 79 -29.66 -18.69 2.64
CA ASP A 79 -30.19 -17.34 2.37
C ASP A 79 -30.07 -16.43 3.58
N ALA A 80 -30.38 -16.97 4.76
CA ALA A 80 -30.24 -16.24 6.00
C ALA A 80 -28.78 -15.86 6.27
N TRP A 81 -27.83 -16.70 5.89
CA TRP A 81 -26.41 -16.37 6.02
C TRP A 81 -25.98 -15.28 5.02
N TRP A 82 -26.41 -15.36 3.76
CA TRP A 82 -26.12 -14.32 2.77
C TRP A 82 -26.76 -12.98 3.13
N LEU A 83 -27.99 -12.98 3.65
CA LEU A 83 -28.63 -11.77 4.19
C LEU A 83 -27.83 -11.18 5.35
N HIS A 84 -27.27 -12.03 6.23
CA HIS A 84 -26.34 -11.56 7.26
C HIS A 84 -25.13 -10.85 6.65
N TYR A 85 -24.49 -11.47 5.65
CA TYR A 85 -23.31 -10.95 4.98
C TYR A 85 -23.59 -9.60 4.28
N GLU A 86 -24.66 -9.53 3.47
CA GLU A 86 -25.03 -8.30 2.75
C GLU A 86 -25.43 -7.16 3.71
N TYR A 87 -26.21 -7.44 4.77
CA TYR A 87 -26.56 -6.40 5.75
C TYR A 87 -25.36 -5.93 6.58
N ALA A 88 -24.36 -6.78 6.80
CA ALA A 88 -23.11 -6.37 7.45
C ALA A 88 -22.36 -5.36 6.56
N GLY A 89 -22.22 -5.66 5.26
CA GLY A 89 -21.61 -4.75 4.27
C GLY A 89 -22.35 -3.41 4.14
N LEU A 90 -23.68 -3.43 4.23
CA LEU A 90 -24.51 -2.21 4.23
C LEU A 90 -24.46 -1.41 5.54
N GLY A 91 -23.64 -1.80 6.52
CA GLY A 91 -23.52 -1.09 7.79
C GLY A 91 -24.76 -1.21 8.68
N ARG A 92 -25.50 -2.33 8.60
CA ARG A 92 -26.72 -2.60 9.39
C ARG A 92 -26.51 -3.75 10.39
N PRO A 93 -25.63 -3.58 11.40
CA PRO A 93 -25.12 -4.69 12.23
C PRO A 93 -26.22 -5.39 13.05
N ALA A 94 -27.23 -4.66 13.53
CA ALA A 94 -28.33 -5.26 14.30
C ALA A 94 -29.19 -6.20 13.44
N VAL A 95 -29.43 -5.82 12.17
CA VAL A 95 -30.19 -6.65 11.23
C VAL A 95 -29.34 -7.85 10.81
N ALA A 96 -28.06 -7.63 10.52
CA ALA A 96 -27.10 -8.69 10.20
C ALA A 96 -27.00 -9.74 11.31
N ALA A 97 -26.92 -9.34 12.58
CA ALA A 97 -26.88 -10.26 13.72
C ALA A 97 -28.17 -11.10 13.85
N GLY A 98 -29.33 -10.49 13.58
CA GLY A 98 -30.61 -11.20 13.56
C GLY A 98 -30.65 -12.30 12.48
N TRP A 99 -30.14 -12.00 11.29
CA TRP A 99 -30.05 -12.98 10.20
C TRP A 99 -29.06 -14.11 10.46
N LEU A 100 -27.91 -13.82 11.07
CA LEU A 100 -26.96 -14.85 11.49
C LEU A 100 -27.59 -15.81 12.51
N HIS A 101 -28.37 -15.28 13.45
CA HIS A 101 -29.11 -16.11 14.40
C HIS A 101 -30.13 -17.02 13.69
N ARG A 102 -30.84 -16.51 12.68
CA ARG A 102 -31.77 -17.32 11.86
C ARG A 102 -31.04 -18.39 11.05
N ALA A 103 -29.90 -18.07 10.46
CA ALA A 103 -29.07 -19.04 9.74
C ALA A 103 -28.64 -20.19 10.66
N ARG A 104 -28.13 -19.86 11.86
CA ARG A 104 -27.81 -20.86 12.90
C ARG A 104 -29.02 -21.70 13.28
N HIS A 105 -30.19 -21.09 13.46
CA HIS A 105 -31.42 -21.80 13.82
C HIS A 105 -31.87 -22.79 12.74
N HIS A 106 -31.80 -22.43 11.46
CA HIS A 106 -32.19 -23.32 10.36
C HIS A 106 -31.24 -24.50 10.18
N LEU A 107 -29.94 -24.28 10.38
CA LEU A 107 -28.92 -25.30 10.17
C LEU A 107 -28.62 -26.14 11.42
N ASP A 108 -29.21 -25.78 12.57
CA ASP A 108 -29.08 -26.51 13.83
C ASP A 108 -29.72 -27.90 13.75
N GLY A 109 -29.06 -28.90 14.33
CA GLY A 109 -29.53 -30.29 14.33
C GLY A 109 -29.54 -31.02 12.98
N LEU A 110 -29.22 -30.34 11.86
CA LEU A 110 -29.11 -31.00 10.55
C LEU A 110 -27.85 -31.89 10.46
N PRO A 111 -27.89 -33.01 9.71
CA PRO A 111 -26.70 -33.76 9.35
C PRO A 111 -25.67 -32.85 8.64
N PRO A 112 -24.36 -33.15 8.73
CA PRO A 112 -23.38 -32.21 8.23
C PRO A 112 -23.51 -31.96 6.72
N CYS A 113 -23.65 -30.69 6.36
CA CYS A 113 -23.97 -30.23 5.01
C CYS A 113 -23.11 -29.02 4.58
N PRO A 114 -22.99 -28.73 3.27
CA PRO A 114 -22.13 -27.66 2.76
C PRO A 114 -22.46 -26.28 3.35
N GLU A 115 -23.75 -25.99 3.58
CA GLU A 115 -24.23 -24.68 4.04
C GLU A 115 -23.72 -24.34 5.46
N GLN A 116 -23.42 -25.35 6.29
CA GLN A 116 -22.82 -25.15 7.60
C GLN A 116 -21.38 -24.61 7.53
N SER A 117 -20.73 -24.68 6.37
CA SER A 117 -19.36 -24.15 6.17
C SER A 117 -19.31 -22.63 6.32
N PHE A 118 -20.38 -21.93 5.93
CA PHE A 118 -20.49 -20.47 6.05
C PHE A 118 -20.63 -20.03 7.52
N LEU A 119 -21.35 -20.82 8.34
CA LEU A 119 -21.39 -20.61 9.79
C LEU A 119 -20.02 -20.86 10.42
N ALA A 120 -19.33 -21.94 10.01
CA ALA A 120 -18.00 -22.24 10.50
C ALA A 120 -16.96 -21.18 10.11
N TRP A 121 -17.08 -20.61 8.90
CA TRP A 121 -16.29 -19.45 8.47
C TRP A 121 -16.55 -18.22 9.36
N THR A 122 -17.83 -17.90 9.60
CA THR A 122 -18.22 -16.77 10.48
C THR A 122 -17.68 -16.96 11.90
N ASP A 123 -17.78 -18.17 12.45
CA ASP A 123 -17.22 -18.51 13.76
C ASP A 123 -15.69 -18.33 13.80
N ALA A 124 -14.99 -18.66 12.71
CA ALA A 124 -13.54 -18.51 12.60
C ALA A 124 -13.12 -17.03 12.54
N GLU A 125 -13.81 -16.22 11.73
CA GLU A 125 -13.57 -14.78 11.62
C GLU A 125 -13.84 -14.07 12.96
N GLU A 126 -14.99 -14.35 13.60
CA GLU A 126 -15.31 -13.78 14.91
C GLU A 126 -14.30 -14.20 16.00
N ALA A 127 -13.86 -15.46 16.00
CA ALA A 127 -12.87 -15.94 16.95
C ALA A 127 -11.51 -15.27 16.73
N THR A 128 -11.09 -15.12 15.47
CA THR A 128 -9.86 -14.42 15.10
C THR A 128 -9.90 -12.95 15.53
N ALA A 129 -11.01 -12.25 15.28
CA ALA A 129 -11.23 -10.87 15.71
C ALA A 129 -11.18 -10.69 17.24
N ARG A 130 -11.65 -11.70 18.00
CA ARG A 130 -11.58 -11.71 19.48
C ARG A 130 -10.22 -12.17 20.03
N GLY A 131 -9.28 -12.58 19.17
CA GLY A 131 -7.99 -13.14 19.58
C GLY A 131 -8.06 -14.55 20.17
N ASP A 132 -9.17 -15.26 19.98
CA ASP A 132 -9.34 -16.65 20.43
C ASP A 132 -8.84 -17.62 19.33
N GLY A 133 -7.52 -17.80 19.28
CA GLY A 133 -6.87 -18.64 18.28
C GLY A 133 -7.29 -20.12 18.35
N ALA A 134 -7.64 -20.63 19.53
CA ALA A 134 -8.09 -22.01 19.69
C ALA A 134 -9.47 -22.21 19.09
N ALA A 135 -10.42 -21.31 19.38
CA ALA A 135 -11.74 -21.33 18.77
C ALA A 135 -11.67 -21.10 17.24
N ALA A 136 -10.80 -20.21 16.78
CA ALA A 136 -10.60 -19.97 15.35
C ALA A 136 -10.13 -21.23 14.63
N LEU A 137 -9.10 -21.92 15.13
CA LEU A 137 -8.61 -23.18 14.54
C LEU A 137 -9.64 -24.30 14.61
N ALA A 138 -10.44 -24.38 15.68
CA ALA A 138 -11.51 -25.36 15.78
C ALA A 138 -12.62 -25.10 14.76
N ALA A 139 -12.97 -23.83 14.53
CA ALA A 139 -13.94 -23.44 13.52
C ALA A 139 -13.45 -23.73 12.09
N THR A 140 -12.19 -23.41 11.77
CA THR A 140 -11.61 -23.72 10.45
C THR A 140 -11.47 -25.22 10.21
N ALA A 141 -11.12 -26.01 11.24
CA ALA A 141 -11.11 -27.47 11.14
C ALA A 141 -12.51 -28.05 10.84
N ARG A 142 -13.55 -27.52 11.50
CA ARG A 142 -14.94 -27.89 11.19
C ARG A 142 -15.30 -27.53 9.75
N MET A 143 -14.95 -26.32 9.30
CA MET A 143 -15.19 -25.86 7.94
C MET A 143 -14.52 -26.77 6.91
N ASN A 144 -13.25 -27.14 7.13
CA ASN A 144 -12.52 -28.04 6.23
C ASN A 144 -13.20 -29.41 6.10
N LEU A 145 -13.65 -30.00 7.22
CA LEU A 145 -14.35 -31.29 7.18
C LEU A 145 -15.67 -31.21 6.39
N LEU A 146 -16.40 -30.10 6.50
CA LEU A 146 -17.62 -29.88 5.73
C LEU A 146 -17.33 -29.70 4.23
N ALA A 147 -16.28 -28.95 3.90
CA ALA A 147 -15.82 -28.74 2.54
C ALA A 147 -15.32 -30.02 1.87
N GLU A 148 -14.50 -30.83 2.54
CA GLU A 148 -14.01 -32.12 2.02
C GLU A 148 -15.17 -33.08 1.73
N ARG A 149 -16.17 -33.14 2.62
CA ARG A 149 -17.35 -33.99 2.44
C ARG A 149 -18.26 -33.53 1.31
N SER A 150 -18.31 -32.24 1.02
CA SER A 150 -19.13 -31.71 -0.07
C SER A 150 -18.49 -31.93 -1.44
N GLY A 151 -17.16 -32.07 -1.49
CA GLY A 151 -16.41 -32.12 -2.74
C GLY A 151 -16.42 -30.79 -3.50
N SER A 152 -16.83 -29.70 -2.86
CA SER A 152 -16.87 -28.37 -3.46
C SER A 152 -15.47 -27.73 -3.45
N PRO A 153 -14.88 -27.44 -4.62
CA PRO A 153 -13.58 -26.75 -4.69
C PRO A 153 -13.66 -25.35 -4.07
N ASP A 154 -14.78 -24.65 -4.27
CA ASP A 154 -15.08 -23.34 -3.67
C ASP A 154 -14.97 -23.36 -2.14
N LEU A 155 -15.66 -24.29 -1.48
CA LEU A 155 -15.64 -24.39 -0.02
C LEU A 155 -14.30 -24.88 0.51
N LEU A 156 -13.60 -25.74 -0.25
CA LEU A 156 -12.25 -26.18 0.10
C LEU A 156 -11.28 -25.00 0.11
N ALA A 157 -11.23 -24.23 -0.97
CA ALA A 157 -10.37 -23.06 -1.07
C ALA A 157 -10.71 -21.99 -0.02
N LEU A 158 -12.00 -21.72 0.24
CA LEU A 158 -12.40 -20.81 1.31
C LEU A 158 -11.99 -21.31 2.70
N SER A 159 -12.07 -22.62 2.96
CA SER A 159 -11.62 -23.20 4.23
C SER A 159 -10.10 -23.09 4.43
N ARG A 160 -9.32 -23.21 3.35
CA ARG A 160 -7.86 -23.00 3.36
C ARG A 160 -7.52 -21.55 3.66
N GLN A 161 -8.22 -20.60 3.05
CA GLN A 161 -8.07 -19.18 3.36
C GLN A 161 -8.40 -18.87 4.82
N ALA A 162 -9.54 -19.34 5.34
CA ALA A 162 -9.91 -19.12 6.74
C ALA A 162 -8.89 -19.76 7.71
N GLY A 163 -8.40 -20.96 7.38
CA GLY A 163 -7.30 -21.63 8.09
C GLY A 163 -6.01 -20.79 8.09
N SER A 164 -5.67 -20.19 6.95
CA SER A 164 -4.54 -19.26 6.84
C SER A 164 -4.70 -18.08 7.79
N ALA A 165 -5.85 -17.40 7.79
CA ALA A 165 -6.11 -16.25 8.66
C ALA A 165 -5.92 -16.61 10.15
N ALA A 166 -6.52 -17.73 10.59
CA ALA A 166 -6.41 -18.21 11.96
C ALA A 166 -4.97 -18.58 12.38
N LEU A 167 -4.17 -19.14 11.46
CA LEU A 167 -2.75 -19.46 11.70
C LEU A 167 -1.89 -18.20 11.79
N LEU A 168 -2.11 -17.25 10.89
CA LEU A 168 -1.35 -15.99 10.86
C LEU A 168 -1.62 -15.14 12.10
N ALA A 169 -2.88 -15.09 12.57
CA ALA A 169 -3.24 -14.44 13.83
C ALA A 169 -2.51 -15.03 15.06
N GLN A 170 -2.05 -16.29 14.97
CA GLN A 170 -1.25 -16.96 16.02
C GLN A 170 0.25 -16.91 15.77
N GLY A 171 0.72 -16.17 14.77
CA GLY A 171 2.13 -16.07 14.42
C GLY A 171 2.70 -17.32 13.71
N ARG A 172 1.86 -18.30 13.34
CA ARG A 172 2.25 -19.51 12.59
C ARG A 172 2.38 -19.21 11.10
N ARG A 173 3.32 -18.31 10.77
CA ARG A 173 3.41 -17.66 9.46
C ARG A 173 3.66 -18.62 8.30
N ALA A 174 4.61 -19.54 8.43
CA ALA A 174 4.94 -20.46 7.34
C ALA A 174 3.76 -21.35 6.96
N GLU A 175 3.05 -21.89 7.96
CA GLU A 175 1.88 -22.75 7.74
C GLU A 175 0.69 -21.95 7.20
N GLY A 176 0.44 -20.76 7.74
CA GLY A 176 -0.64 -19.90 7.25
C GLY A 176 -0.45 -19.50 5.79
N LEU A 177 0.74 -19.01 5.43
CA LEU A 177 1.04 -18.61 4.06
C LEU A 177 0.98 -19.79 3.08
N ALA A 178 1.36 -21.01 3.49
CA ALA A 178 1.22 -22.19 2.64
C ALA A 178 -0.24 -22.50 2.31
N LEU A 179 -1.16 -22.39 3.28
CA LEU A 179 -2.59 -22.57 3.03
C LEU A 179 -3.17 -21.45 2.15
N LEU A 180 -2.69 -20.22 2.32
CA LEU A 180 -3.08 -19.11 1.44
C LEU A 180 -2.67 -19.38 0.00
N ASP A 181 -1.41 -19.78 -0.20
CA ASP A 181 -0.86 -20.05 -1.54
C ASP A 181 -1.63 -21.21 -2.21
N GLU A 182 -2.00 -22.26 -1.46
CA GLU A 182 -2.84 -23.36 -1.97
C GLU A 182 -4.22 -22.85 -2.45
N ALA A 183 -4.90 -22.01 -1.65
CA ALA A 183 -6.19 -21.43 -2.02
C ALA A 183 -6.09 -20.53 -3.27
N MET A 184 -5.00 -19.76 -3.37
CA MET A 184 -4.77 -18.85 -4.49
C MET A 184 -4.41 -19.58 -5.78
N CYS A 185 -3.70 -20.71 -5.70
CA CYS A 185 -3.44 -21.57 -6.85
C CYS A 185 -4.75 -22.15 -7.43
N ALA A 186 -5.72 -22.52 -6.59
CA ALA A 186 -7.03 -22.99 -7.07
C ALA A 186 -7.78 -21.88 -7.85
N ALA A 187 -7.71 -20.63 -7.37
CA ALA A 187 -8.27 -19.48 -8.06
C ALA A 187 -7.56 -19.19 -9.40
N GLU A 188 -6.22 -19.26 -9.44
CA GLU A 188 -5.44 -19.08 -10.67
C GLU A 188 -5.69 -20.19 -11.69
N ALA A 189 -5.86 -21.44 -11.24
CA ALA A 189 -6.13 -22.59 -12.08
C ALA A 189 -7.55 -22.58 -12.71
N GLY A 190 -8.42 -21.65 -12.30
CA GLY A 190 -9.79 -21.57 -12.78
C GLY A 190 -10.67 -22.71 -12.25
N GLU A 191 -10.35 -23.24 -11.07
CA GLU A 191 -11.09 -24.35 -10.45
C GLU A 191 -12.35 -23.90 -9.70
N LEU A 192 -12.50 -22.59 -9.50
CA LEU A 192 -13.51 -21.99 -8.63
C LEU A 192 -14.58 -21.26 -9.43
N SER A 193 -15.79 -21.15 -8.87
CA SER A 193 -16.83 -20.28 -9.42
C SER A 193 -16.41 -18.81 -9.38
N GLY A 194 -17.05 -17.96 -10.19
CA GLY A 194 -16.69 -16.54 -10.26
C GLY A 194 -16.80 -15.82 -8.92
N LEU A 195 -17.79 -16.19 -8.09
CA LEU A 195 -18.04 -15.56 -6.79
C LEU A 195 -16.90 -15.88 -5.82
N PHE A 196 -16.52 -17.15 -5.71
CA PHE A 196 -15.46 -17.59 -4.81
C PHE A 196 -14.09 -17.17 -5.30
N THR A 197 -13.87 -17.10 -6.62
CA THR A 197 -12.65 -16.53 -7.20
C THR A 197 -12.47 -15.07 -6.75
N GLY A 198 -13.48 -14.22 -6.95
CA GLY A 198 -13.43 -12.82 -6.54
C GLY A 198 -13.31 -12.64 -5.02
N TRP A 199 -14.06 -13.45 -4.25
CA TRP A 199 -14.04 -13.38 -2.80
C TRP A 199 -12.68 -13.80 -2.22
N LEU A 200 -12.06 -14.86 -2.74
CA LEU A 200 -10.71 -15.26 -2.33
C LEU A 200 -9.66 -14.22 -2.70
N TYR A 201 -9.71 -13.62 -3.89
CA TYR A 201 -8.80 -12.52 -4.22
C TYR A 201 -8.93 -11.38 -3.20
N CYS A 202 -10.15 -10.97 -2.85
CA CYS A 202 -10.38 -9.92 -1.85
C CYS A 202 -9.76 -10.27 -0.48
N LEU A 203 -10.06 -11.46 0.05
CA LEU A 203 -9.57 -11.90 1.36
C LEU A 203 -8.05 -12.08 1.36
N ALA A 204 -7.49 -12.74 0.35
CA ALA A 204 -6.07 -13.02 0.26
C ALA A 204 -5.23 -11.76 0.10
N LEU A 205 -5.68 -10.81 -0.73
CA LEU A 205 -4.98 -9.53 -0.90
C LEU A 205 -4.99 -8.71 0.38
N THR A 206 -6.14 -8.63 1.07
CA THR A 206 -6.22 -7.99 2.40
C THR A 206 -5.22 -8.62 3.36
N GLN A 207 -5.19 -9.95 3.44
CA GLN A 207 -4.31 -10.69 4.33
C GLN A 207 -2.82 -10.51 3.99
N CYS A 208 -2.46 -10.47 2.70
CA CYS A 208 -1.08 -10.17 2.27
C CYS A 208 -0.65 -8.77 2.74
N MET A 209 -1.54 -7.79 2.66
CA MET A 209 -1.27 -6.42 3.09
C MET A 209 -1.15 -6.32 4.62
N GLU A 210 -2.03 -6.96 5.38
CA GLU A 210 -1.99 -6.98 6.84
C GLU A 210 -0.70 -7.62 7.39
N THR A 211 -0.24 -8.69 6.74
CA THR A 211 0.99 -9.40 7.09
C THR A 211 2.25 -8.80 6.48
N ALA A 212 2.12 -7.70 5.72
CA ALA A 212 3.21 -7.04 5.01
C ALA A 212 3.99 -7.97 4.05
N ASP A 213 3.33 -8.99 3.51
CA ASP A 213 3.90 -9.92 2.52
C ASP A 213 3.83 -9.31 1.12
N PHE A 214 4.68 -8.32 0.89
CA PHE A 214 4.66 -7.52 -0.34
C PHE A 214 4.91 -8.35 -1.61
N GLY A 215 5.75 -9.40 -1.52
CA GLY A 215 6.03 -10.28 -2.66
C GLY A 215 4.75 -10.96 -3.17
N ARG A 216 4.01 -11.60 -2.27
CA ARG A 216 2.71 -12.21 -2.59
C ARG A 216 1.68 -11.18 -3.05
N ALA A 217 1.63 -10.01 -2.42
CA ALA A 217 0.73 -8.95 -2.84
C ALA A 217 1.00 -8.53 -4.31
N VAL A 218 2.26 -8.47 -4.75
CA VAL A 218 2.61 -8.17 -6.15
C VAL A 218 2.09 -9.25 -7.10
N GLU A 219 2.31 -10.52 -6.76
CA GLU A 219 1.90 -11.65 -7.61
C GLU A 219 0.38 -11.76 -7.71
N TRP A 220 -0.30 -11.78 -6.56
CA TRP A 220 -1.74 -11.99 -6.50
C TRP A 220 -2.55 -10.79 -6.99
N THR A 221 -2.06 -9.55 -6.83
CA THR A 221 -2.76 -8.39 -7.44
C THR A 221 -2.68 -8.41 -8.96
N ARG A 222 -1.63 -8.98 -9.55
CA ARG A 222 -1.53 -9.15 -11.00
C ARG A 222 -2.55 -10.18 -11.48
N THR A 223 -2.56 -11.37 -10.89
CA THR A 223 -3.49 -12.45 -11.27
C THR A 223 -4.95 -12.03 -11.07
N ALA A 224 -5.26 -11.33 -9.97
CA ALA A 224 -6.60 -10.79 -9.72
C ALA A 224 -7.06 -9.81 -10.82
N MET A 225 -6.16 -8.97 -11.34
CA MET A 225 -6.49 -8.06 -12.44
C MET A 225 -6.61 -8.76 -13.78
N GLU A 226 -5.82 -9.79 -14.03
CA GLU A 226 -5.94 -10.62 -15.23
C GLU A 226 -7.32 -11.30 -15.26
N TRP A 227 -7.76 -11.86 -14.12
CA TRP A 227 -9.11 -12.40 -13.97
C TRP A 227 -10.19 -11.32 -14.12
N CYS A 228 -10.03 -10.15 -13.48
CA CYS A 228 -11.01 -9.06 -13.67
C CYS A 228 -11.11 -8.63 -15.15
N ALA A 229 -10.04 -8.74 -15.93
CA ALA A 229 -10.05 -8.40 -17.34
C ALA A 229 -10.77 -9.43 -18.23
N THR A 230 -11.07 -10.64 -17.74
CA THR A 230 -11.84 -11.65 -18.51
C THR A 230 -13.35 -11.47 -18.41
N THR A 231 -13.83 -10.67 -17.45
CA THR A 231 -15.24 -10.31 -17.27
C THR A 231 -15.55 -8.95 -17.91
N ASP A 232 -16.77 -8.78 -18.45
CA ASP A 232 -17.20 -7.53 -19.07
C ASP A 232 -17.12 -6.32 -18.11
N ASP A 233 -16.98 -5.13 -18.68
CA ASP A 233 -16.87 -3.88 -17.91
C ASP A 233 -18.20 -3.60 -17.17
N GLY A 234 -18.12 -3.53 -15.83
CA GLY A 234 -19.27 -3.23 -14.96
C GLY A 234 -19.99 -4.45 -14.39
N GLU A 235 -19.68 -5.66 -14.84
CA GLU A 235 -20.34 -6.90 -14.35
C GLU A 235 -19.57 -7.60 -13.21
N ASN A 236 -18.41 -7.08 -12.79
CA ASN A 236 -17.57 -7.69 -11.75
C ASN A 236 -17.43 -6.75 -10.54
N PRO A 237 -18.15 -7.00 -9.42
CA PRO A 237 -18.14 -6.14 -8.23
C PRO A 237 -16.79 -6.19 -7.49
N PHE A 238 -15.99 -7.23 -7.69
CA PHE A 238 -14.66 -7.34 -7.08
C PHE A 238 -13.61 -6.48 -7.76
N ARG A 239 -13.87 -5.99 -8.98
CA ARG A 239 -12.93 -5.18 -9.75
C ARG A 239 -12.45 -3.97 -8.96
N GLY A 240 -13.36 -3.22 -8.34
CA GLY A 240 -13.02 -2.04 -7.54
C GLY A 240 -12.16 -2.37 -6.31
N VAL A 241 -12.48 -3.46 -5.61
CA VAL A 241 -11.77 -3.90 -4.39
C VAL A 241 -10.37 -4.39 -4.73
N CYS A 242 -10.23 -5.31 -5.69
CA CYS A 242 -8.93 -5.81 -6.14
C CYS A 242 -8.05 -4.67 -6.67
N ARG A 243 -8.66 -3.68 -7.33
CA ARG A 243 -7.95 -2.49 -7.82
C ARG A 243 -7.40 -1.64 -6.68
N SER A 244 -8.11 -1.50 -5.56
CA SER A 244 -7.64 -0.71 -4.41
C SER A 244 -6.31 -1.24 -3.84
N HIS A 245 -6.16 -2.56 -3.70
CA HIS A 245 -4.90 -3.19 -3.30
C HIS A 245 -3.81 -2.98 -4.35
N ARG A 246 -4.17 -3.06 -5.63
CA ARG A 246 -3.23 -2.82 -6.73
C ARG A 246 -2.69 -1.39 -6.75
N VAL A 247 -3.49 -0.38 -6.40
CA VAL A 247 -3.01 1.01 -6.27
C VAL A 247 -1.83 1.09 -5.30
N GLU A 248 -1.96 0.43 -4.14
CA GLU A 248 -0.92 0.44 -3.12
C GLU A 248 0.34 -0.29 -3.59
N VAL A 249 0.18 -1.44 -4.26
CA VAL A 249 1.29 -2.20 -4.86
C VAL A 249 2.02 -1.38 -5.93
N LEU A 250 1.29 -0.78 -6.87
CA LEU A 250 1.86 0.07 -7.93
C LEU A 250 2.59 1.29 -7.35
N GLY A 251 2.02 1.90 -6.30
CA GLY A 251 2.63 3.01 -5.57
C GLY A 251 4.00 2.65 -4.99
N LEU A 252 4.13 1.45 -4.42
CA LEU A 252 5.40 0.92 -3.88
C LEU A 252 6.37 0.49 -4.98
N LEU A 253 5.90 -0.13 -6.07
CA LEU A 253 6.75 -0.51 -7.21
C LEU A 253 7.24 0.70 -8.03
N GLY A 254 6.65 1.88 -7.81
CA GLY A 254 7.04 3.12 -8.49
C GLY A 254 6.30 3.39 -9.81
N ASP A 255 5.31 2.58 -10.17
CA ASP A 255 4.43 2.84 -11.30
C ASP A 255 3.30 3.80 -10.89
N TRP A 256 3.70 5.04 -10.62
CA TRP A 256 2.83 6.07 -10.04
C TRP A 256 1.73 6.53 -10.99
N THR A 257 2.00 6.54 -12.29
CA THR A 257 0.98 6.85 -13.31
C THR A 257 -0.13 5.81 -13.30
N ALA A 258 0.22 4.52 -13.34
CA ALA A 258 -0.78 3.47 -13.25
C ALA A 258 -1.48 3.51 -11.88
N ALA A 259 -0.76 3.69 -10.78
CA ALA A 259 -1.37 3.76 -9.44
C ALA A 259 -2.49 4.82 -9.37
N GLU A 260 -2.27 6.01 -9.92
CA GLU A 260 -3.29 7.08 -9.90
C GLU A 260 -4.43 6.87 -10.90
N GLU A 261 -4.17 6.25 -12.05
CA GLU A 261 -5.23 5.82 -12.97
C GLU A 261 -6.14 4.78 -12.31
N GLU A 262 -5.54 3.80 -11.67
CA GLU A 262 -6.22 2.73 -10.97
C GLU A 262 -6.99 3.27 -9.74
N ALA A 263 -6.43 4.23 -9.00
CA ALA A 263 -7.15 4.86 -7.90
C ALA A 263 -8.41 5.60 -8.37
N ARG A 264 -8.31 6.35 -9.47
CA ARG A 264 -9.47 7.04 -10.05
C ARG A 264 -10.54 6.08 -10.55
N ARG A 265 -10.13 4.92 -11.09
CA ARG A 265 -11.06 3.86 -11.53
C ARG A 265 -11.73 3.19 -10.33
N ALA A 266 -10.96 2.81 -9.32
CA ALA A 266 -11.46 2.18 -8.11
C ALA A 266 -12.56 3.04 -7.47
N CYS A 267 -12.35 4.36 -7.37
CA CYS A 267 -13.35 5.26 -6.77
C CYS A 267 -14.66 5.39 -7.57
N ARG A 268 -14.68 5.02 -8.86
CA ARG A 268 -15.91 4.97 -9.67
C ARG A 268 -16.58 3.60 -9.66
N GLU A 269 -15.80 2.56 -9.40
CA GLU A 269 -16.19 1.15 -9.52
C GLU A 269 -16.53 0.51 -8.17
N VAL A 270 -16.12 1.11 -7.05
CA VAL A 270 -16.39 0.59 -5.71
C VAL A 270 -17.88 0.78 -5.35
N PRO A 271 -18.63 -0.30 -5.10
CA PRO A 271 -20.02 -0.20 -4.65
C PRO A 271 -20.12 0.44 -3.26
N VAL A 272 -21.33 0.92 -2.91
CA VAL A 272 -21.61 1.72 -1.69
C VAL A 272 -21.25 0.99 -0.39
N ASP A 273 -21.20 -0.34 -0.40
CA ASP A 273 -20.86 -1.22 0.72
C ASP A 273 -19.35 -1.44 0.90
N CYS A 274 -18.51 -0.96 -0.02
CA CYS A 274 -17.05 -1.15 0.01
C CYS A 274 -16.27 0.18 0.18
N LEU A 275 -16.85 1.19 0.85
CA LEU A 275 -16.26 2.54 1.00
C LEU A 275 -14.82 2.53 1.54
N GLU A 276 -14.46 1.55 2.38
CA GLU A 276 -13.10 1.39 2.90
C GLU A 276 -12.06 1.19 1.79
N SER A 277 -12.40 0.43 0.74
CA SER A 277 -11.53 0.21 -0.42
C SER A 277 -11.33 1.51 -1.21
N ALA A 278 -12.38 2.30 -1.39
CA ALA A 278 -12.28 3.62 -2.01
C ALA A 278 -11.43 4.58 -1.17
N ALA A 279 -11.63 4.59 0.15
CA ALA A 279 -10.84 5.40 1.07
C ALA A 279 -9.35 5.03 1.03
N ALA A 280 -9.03 3.73 0.99
CA ALA A 280 -7.67 3.23 0.85
C ALA A 280 -7.04 3.67 -0.48
N ALA A 281 -7.78 3.60 -1.60
CA ALA A 281 -7.33 4.06 -2.90
C ALA A 281 -7.02 5.58 -2.92
N TYR A 282 -7.90 6.41 -2.33
CA TYR A 282 -7.64 7.85 -2.19
C TYR A 282 -6.42 8.14 -1.33
N ARG A 283 -6.23 7.42 -0.22
CA ARG A 283 -5.04 7.56 0.62
C ARG A 283 -3.77 7.22 -0.15
N ALA A 284 -3.75 6.10 -0.87
CA ALA A 284 -2.60 5.68 -1.67
C ALA A 284 -2.29 6.67 -2.82
N ALA A 285 -3.32 7.22 -3.50
CA ALA A 285 -3.14 8.27 -4.48
C ALA A 285 -2.54 9.54 -3.85
N GLY A 286 -3.00 9.93 -2.66
CA GLY A 286 -2.43 11.04 -1.89
C GLY A 286 -0.95 10.83 -1.56
N ASP A 287 -0.56 9.60 -1.20
CA ASP A 287 0.84 9.25 -0.93
C ASP A 287 1.73 9.45 -2.17
N VAL A 288 1.27 9.01 -3.34
CA VAL A 288 1.95 9.22 -4.63
C VAL A 288 2.08 10.71 -4.96
N GLN A 289 0.96 11.43 -4.91
CA GLN A 289 0.91 12.88 -5.20
C GLN A 289 1.85 13.68 -4.29
N ARG A 290 1.90 13.33 -3.00
CA ARG A 290 2.81 13.95 -2.03
C ARG A 290 4.27 13.71 -2.42
N ARG A 291 4.64 12.47 -2.77
CA ARG A 291 6.02 12.11 -3.19
C ARG A 291 6.44 12.81 -4.48
N GLN A 292 5.50 13.08 -5.39
CA GLN A 292 5.73 13.90 -6.59
C GLN A 292 5.82 15.41 -6.31
N GLY A 293 5.45 15.86 -5.10
CA GLY A 293 5.41 17.27 -4.71
C GLY A 293 4.12 18.01 -5.07
N ARG A 294 3.07 17.29 -5.50
CA ARG A 294 1.74 17.84 -5.79
C ARG A 294 0.91 17.93 -4.50
N LEU A 295 1.35 18.80 -3.60
CA LEU A 295 0.86 18.84 -2.21
C LEU A 295 -0.63 19.20 -2.08
N ASP A 296 -1.15 20.06 -2.95
CA ASP A 296 -2.58 20.44 -2.93
C ASP A 296 -3.48 19.31 -3.42
N GLU A 297 -3.01 18.53 -4.40
CA GLU A 297 -3.71 17.32 -4.86
C GLU A 297 -3.70 16.25 -3.79
N ALA A 298 -2.54 16.01 -3.17
CA ALA A 298 -2.41 15.09 -2.05
C ALA A 298 -3.36 15.46 -0.90
N ALA A 299 -3.46 16.75 -0.56
CA ALA A 299 -4.37 17.24 0.46
C ALA A 299 -5.83 16.92 0.12
N ARG A 300 -6.26 17.11 -1.14
CA ARG A 300 -7.61 16.76 -1.58
C ARG A 300 -7.85 15.25 -1.47
N SER A 301 -6.95 14.42 -1.97
CA SER A 301 -7.08 12.96 -1.90
C SER A 301 -7.17 12.47 -0.45
N TYR A 302 -6.34 13.00 0.45
CA TYR A 302 -6.45 12.70 1.88
C TYR A 302 -7.77 13.16 2.50
N SER A 303 -8.30 14.33 2.10
CA SER A 303 -9.63 14.77 2.55
C SER A 303 -10.73 13.80 2.11
N HIS A 304 -10.71 13.33 0.87
CA HIS A 304 -11.71 12.37 0.38
C HIS A 304 -11.62 11.03 1.14
N ALA A 305 -10.40 10.54 1.40
CA ALA A 305 -10.22 9.36 2.24
C ALA A 305 -10.81 9.56 3.65
N HIS A 306 -10.64 10.76 4.22
CA HIS A 306 -11.19 11.10 5.54
C HIS A 306 -12.71 11.21 5.56
N GLU A 307 -13.32 11.80 4.53
CA GLU A 307 -14.78 11.87 4.37
C GLU A 307 -15.42 10.47 4.30
N LEU A 308 -14.68 9.49 3.76
CA LEU A 308 -15.07 8.08 3.73
C LEU A 308 -14.71 7.30 5.01
N GLY A 309 -14.30 7.98 6.09
CA GLY A 309 -14.06 7.38 7.41
C GLY A 309 -12.65 6.84 7.64
N LEU A 310 -11.72 6.97 6.69
CA LEU A 310 -10.32 6.56 6.87
C LEU A 310 -9.45 7.75 7.29
N LEU A 311 -8.83 7.69 8.47
CA LEU A 311 -7.79 8.65 8.84
C LEU A 311 -6.53 8.41 7.99
N PRO A 312 -6.09 9.35 7.12
CA PRO A 312 -5.05 9.11 6.12
C PRO A 312 -3.63 9.26 6.69
N GLN A 313 -3.38 8.67 7.86
CA GLN A 313 -2.05 8.63 8.47
C GLN A 313 -1.27 7.40 7.99
N PRO A 314 0.08 7.49 7.85
CA PRO A 314 0.94 8.64 8.15
C PRO A 314 0.98 9.73 7.06
N GLY A 315 0.30 9.51 5.92
CA GLY A 315 0.38 10.39 4.75
C GLY A 315 0.09 11.86 5.06
N LEU A 316 -0.92 12.14 5.88
CA LEU A 316 -1.28 13.49 6.31
C LEU A 316 -0.17 14.16 7.13
N ALA A 317 0.47 13.46 8.06
CA ALA A 317 1.59 14.01 8.82
C ALA A 317 2.80 14.30 7.92
N LEU A 318 3.13 13.40 7.00
CA LEU A 318 4.22 13.61 6.05
C LEU A 318 3.91 14.76 5.07
N LEU A 319 2.64 14.99 4.73
CA LEU A 319 2.21 16.19 4.01
C LEU A 319 2.46 17.46 4.83
N ARG A 320 2.15 17.46 6.13
CA ARG A 320 2.45 18.60 7.03
C ARG A 320 3.94 18.85 7.13
N LEU A 321 4.77 17.81 7.21
CA LEU A 321 6.22 17.94 7.17
C LEU A 321 6.68 18.62 5.87
N ALA A 322 6.20 18.15 4.71
CA ALA A 322 6.51 18.74 3.41
C ALA A 322 6.07 20.21 3.27
N GLN A 323 5.04 20.63 4.00
CA GLN A 323 4.57 22.02 4.09
C GLN A 323 5.36 22.86 5.11
N GLY A 324 6.40 22.32 5.75
CA GLY A 324 7.18 23.00 6.80
C GLY A 324 6.47 23.08 8.15
N ARG A 325 5.41 22.28 8.38
CA ARG A 325 4.61 22.26 9.61
C ARG A 325 4.98 21.04 10.47
N ALA A 326 6.25 20.94 10.85
CA ALA A 326 6.81 19.77 11.50
C ALA A 326 6.16 19.46 12.88
N ASP A 327 5.87 20.47 13.69
CA ASP A 327 5.19 20.29 14.98
C ASP A 327 3.79 19.68 14.82
N ALA A 328 3.06 20.10 13.78
CA ALA A 328 1.74 19.55 13.46
C ALA A 328 1.83 18.09 12.96
N ALA A 329 2.88 17.77 12.21
CA ALA A 329 3.17 16.39 11.81
C ALA A 329 3.43 15.50 13.03
N ALA A 330 4.29 15.94 13.95
CA ALA A 330 4.65 15.21 15.15
C ALA A 330 3.43 14.98 16.05
N ALA A 331 2.63 16.02 16.29
CA ALA A 331 1.41 15.91 17.07
C ALA A 331 0.39 14.92 16.44
N GLY A 332 0.23 14.97 15.11
CA GLY A 332 -0.66 14.07 14.37
C GLY A 332 -0.25 12.61 14.47
N LEU A 333 1.06 12.31 14.36
CA LEU A 333 1.57 10.94 14.48
C LEU A 333 1.48 10.40 15.90
N ARG A 334 1.79 11.23 16.91
CA ARG A 334 1.63 10.84 18.32
C ARG A 334 0.19 10.47 18.64
N LEU A 335 -0.78 11.25 18.16
CA LEU A 335 -2.20 10.93 18.33
C LEU A 335 -2.59 9.67 17.55
N ALA A 336 -2.10 9.51 16.32
CA ALA A 336 -2.38 8.32 15.51
C ALA A 336 -1.84 7.04 16.15
N LEU A 337 -0.62 7.07 16.71
CA LEU A 337 -0.01 5.94 17.42
C LEU A 337 -0.72 5.62 18.74
N ALA A 338 -1.23 6.63 19.44
CA ALA A 338 -1.96 6.46 20.70
C ALA A 338 -3.39 5.94 20.49
N CYS A 339 -4.04 6.33 19.38
CA CYS A 339 -5.40 5.90 19.04
C CYS A 339 -5.43 4.64 18.16
N GLN A 340 -4.28 4.18 17.66
CA GLN A 340 -4.22 2.94 16.90
C GLN A 340 -4.48 1.77 17.85
N ASP A 341 -5.68 1.23 17.75
CA ASP A 341 -5.97 -0.06 18.33
C ASP A 341 -5.13 -1.13 17.63
N THR A 342 -4.90 -2.25 18.32
CA THR A 342 -4.15 -3.40 17.76
C THR A 342 -4.78 -4.01 16.49
N HIS A 343 -5.98 -3.56 16.12
CA HIS A 343 -6.82 -4.07 15.04
C HIS A 343 -6.45 -3.64 13.61
N ARG A 344 -5.50 -2.72 13.37
CA ARG A 344 -5.10 -2.32 11.98
C ARG A 344 -3.86 -3.06 11.42
N GLY A 345 -3.41 -4.10 12.11
CA GLY A 345 -2.33 -4.98 11.67
C GLY A 345 -0.90 -4.39 11.78
N PRO A 346 0.14 -5.24 11.75
CA PRO A 346 1.54 -4.84 11.84
C PRO A 346 1.99 -3.79 10.81
N LEU A 347 1.55 -3.89 9.55
CA LEU A 347 1.99 -2.97 8.49
C LEU A 347 1.57 -1.51 8.77
N ALA A 348 0.33 -1.31 9.22
CA ALA A 348 -0.18 0.03 9.47
C ALA A 348 0.60 0.69 10.62
N ARG A 349 0.86 -0.05 11.70
CA ARG A 349 1.67 0.44 12.83
C ARG A 349 3.10 0.72 12.41
N ALA A 350 3.72 -0.18 11.64
CA ALA A 350 5.08 -0.01 11.16
C ALA A 350 5.26 1.28 10.34
N ARG A 351 4.29 1.59 9.47
CA ARG A 351 4.29 2.84 8.68
C ARG A 351 4.18 4.09 9.55
N LEU A 352 3.36 4.07 10.60
CA LEU A 352 3.29 5.18 11.54
C LEU A 352 4.61 5.38 12.29
N LEU A 353 5.24 4.28 12.75
CA LEU A 353 6.52 4.33 13.45
C LEU A 353 7.66 4.83 12.56
N ALA A 354 7.71 4.38 11.30
CA ALA A 354 8.67 4.88 10.32
C ALA A 354 8.51 6.39 10.08
N ALA A 355 7.27 6.87 9.89
CA ALA A 355 7.00 8.29 9.73
C ALA A 355 7.28 9.09 11.02
N ALA A 356 6.99 8.53 12.19
CA ALA A 356 7.30 9.15 13.48
C ALA A 356 8.81 9.30 13.67
N THR A 357 9.60 8.31 13.25
CA THR A 357 11.06 8.39 13.25
C THR A 357 11.54 9.55 12.36
N GLU A 358 11.07 9.63 11.11
CA GLU A 358 11.44 10.70 10.17
C GLU A 358 11.08 12.09 10.71
N VAL A 359 9.85 12.26 11.19
CA VAL A 359 9.36 13.55 11.70
C VAL A 359 10.09 13.96 12.98
N SER A 360 10.34 13.03 13.91
CA SER A 360 11.07 13.29 15.14
C SER A 360 12.52 13.71 14.87
N LEU A 361 13.20 13.07 13.91
CA LEU A 361 14.53 13.50 13.47
C LEU A 361 14.49 14.90 12.85
N ALA A 362 13.48 15.23 12.05
CA ALA A 362 13.33 16.54 11.43
C ALA A 362 13.16 17.69 12.44
N VAL A 363 12.56 17.43 13.61
CA VAL A 363 12.44 18.41 14.71
C VAL A 363 13.57 18.31 15.75
N GLY A 364 14.55 17.43 15.55
CA GLY A 364 15.67 17.22 16.47
C GLY A 364 15.34 16.41 17.74
N ALA A 365 14.18 15.77 17.80
CA ALA A 365 13.75 14.90 18.90
C ALA A 365 14.34 13.48 18.75
N VAL A 366 15.67 13.35 18.83
CA VAL A 366 16.37 12.09 18.56
C VAL A 366 15.93 10.95 19.49
N ARG A 367 15.63 11.23 20.76
CA ARG A 367 15.15 10.20 21.71
C ARG A 367 13.78 9.64 21.32
N ASP A 368 12.88 10.49 20.83
CA ASP A 368 11.56 10.05 20.37
C ASP A 368 11.68 9.24 19.08
N ALA A 369 12.59 9.64 18.19
CA ALA A 369 12.93 8.87 16.99
C ALA A 369 13.49 7.48 17.33
N ALA A 370 14.42 7.41 18.30
CA ALA A 370 14.99 6.16 18.76
C ALA A 370 13.93 5.22 19.37
N GLY A 371 12.99 5.76 20.14
CA GLY A 371 11.86 4.98 20.68
C GLY A 371 10.98 4.38 19.58
N ALA A 372 10.61 5.19 18.58
CA ALA A 372 9.81 4.72 17.44
C ALA A 372 10.55 3.68 16.59
N ALA A 373 11.85 3.88 16.33
CA ALA A 373 12.68 2.95 15.58
C ALA A 373 12.86 1.60 16.31
N ALA A 374 13.09 1.62 17.63
CA ALA A 374 13.22 0.41 18.44
C ALA A 374 11.91 -0.41 18.47
N GLU A 375 10.76 0.27 18.57
CA GLU A 375 9.47 -0.41 18.50
C GLU A 375 9.22 -1.03 17.11
N LEU A 376 9.59 -0.32 16.05
CA LEU A 376 9.49 -0.83 14.68
C LEU A 376 10.41 -2.03 14.46
N ASP A 377 11.62 -2.01 15.02
CA ASP A 377 12.57 -3.13 14.98
C ASP A 377 11.99 -4.41 15.63
N ALA A 378 11.36 -4.25 16.80
CA ALA A 378 10.68 -5.33 17.50
C ALA A 378 9.47 -5.89 16.70
N LEU A 379 8.72 -5.02 16.03
CA LEU A 379 7.55 -5.41 15.22
C LEU A 379 7.95 -6.14 13.92
N ALA A 380 9.09 -5.77 13.34
CA ALA A 380 9.40 -6.16 11.97
C ALA A 380 9.69 -7.67 11.79
N GLY A 381 10.19 -8.35 12.84
CA GLY A 381 10.57 -9.76 12.79
C GLY A 381 11.33 -10.11 11.51
N ASP A 382 10.92 -11.21 10.87
CA ASP A 382 11.51 -11.76 9.64
C ASP A 382 10.78 -11.29 8.37
N VAL A 383 9.89 -10.29 8.49
CA VAL A 383 9.07 -9.82 7.37
C VAL A 383 9.88 -8.84 6.53
N PRO A 384 10.21 -9.15 5.25
CA PRO A 384 11.18 -8.35 4.49
C PRO A 384 10.83 -6.87 4.36
N LEU A 385 9.56 -6.53 4.12
CA LEU A 385 9.11 -5.14 4.02
C LEU A 385 9.26 -4.40 5.36
N LEU A 386 8.83 -5.01 6.45
CA LEU A 386 8.93 -4.39 7.78
C LEU A 386 10.39 -4.27 8.22
N ARG A 387 11.22 -5.27 7.89
CA ARG A 387 12.65 -5.28 8.17
C ARG A 387 13.37 -4.14 7.45
N ALA A 388 13.06 -3.91 6.17
CA ALA A 388 13.61 -2.78 5.43
C ALA A 388 13.20 -1.42 6.05
N LEU A 389 11.95 -1.28 6.51
CA LEU A 389 11.49 -0.09 7.24
C LEU A 389 12.26 0.10 8.57
N ALA A 390 12.40 -0.96 9.36
CA ALA A 390 13.10 -0.94 10.64
C ALA A 390 14.58 -0.58 10.47
N ASP A 391 15.24 -1.16 9.47
CA ASP A 391 16.65 -0.91 9.20
C ASP A 391 16.90 0.52 8.73
N THR A 392 16.01 1.07 7.87
CA THR A 392 16.05 2.48 7.48
C THR A 392 15.85 3.40 8.69
N ALA A 393 14.87 3.12 9.55
CA ALA A 393 14.58 3.94 10.74
C ALA A 393 15.75 3.91 11.75
N THR A 394 16.24 2.72 12.08
CA THR A 394 17.36 2.53 13.01
C THR A 394 18.64 3.14 12.45
N GLY A 395 18.92 2.95 11.15
CA GLY A 395 20.06 3.57 10.48
C GLY A 395 19.97 5.10 10.45
N ALA A 396 18.78 5.67 10.29
CA ALA A 396 18.58 7.13 10.32
C ALA A 396 18.80 7.72 11.73
N VAL A 397 18.38 7.02 12.78
CA VAL A 397 18.66 7.39 14.17
C VAL A 397 20.15 7.28 14.46
N ALA A 398 20.78 6.15 14.10
CA ALA A 398 22.22 5.97 14.25
C ALA A 398 23.00 7.08 13.54
N LEU A 399 22.61 7.48 12.33
CA LEU A 399 23.26 8.57 11.61
C LEU A 399 23.21 9.92 12.36
N ALA A 400 22.19 10.15 13.18
CA ALA A 400 22.06 11.37 13.99
C ALA A 400 22.92 11.33 15.27
N GLU A 401 23.23 10.14 15.79
CA GLU A 401 23.96 9.93 17.04
C GLU A 401 25.43 9.56 16.82
N ASP A 402 25.66 8.52 16.03
CA ASP A 402 26.95 7.94 15.66
C ASP A 402 26.96 7.56 14.15
N PRO A 403 27.41 8.47 13.28
CA PRO A 403 27.43 8.25 11.84
C PRO A 403 28.22 7.03 11.37
N GLU A 404 29.24 6.59 12.10
CA GLU A 404 30.04 5.41 11.73
C GLU A 404 29.24 4.11 11.93
N ALA A 405 28.44 4.05 13.00
CA ALA A 405 27.57 2.91 13.29
C ALA A 405 26.37 2.79 12.33
N ALA A 406 26.01 3.85 11.60
CA ALA A 406 24.86 3.89 10.72
C ALA A 406 25.03 3.10 9.41
N LEU A 407 26.26 3.06 8.87
CA LEU A 407 26.51 2.57 7.51
C LEU A 407 26.11 1.09 7.29
N PRO A 408 26.44 0.14 8.18
CA PRO A 408 26.02 -1.25 8.02
C PRO A 408 24.49 -1.42 7.99
N LEU A 409 23.78 -0.68 8.84
CA LEU A 409 22.31 -0.70 8.93
C LEU A 409 21.68 -0.16 7.64
N LEU A 410 22.17 1.00 7.16
CA LEU A 410 21.66 1.64 5.96
C LEU A 410 21.96 0.83 4.68
N ARG A 411 23.11 0.14 4.61
CA ARG A 411 23.42 -0.78 3.51
C ARG A 411 22.51 -2.01 3.51
N ARG A 412 22.21 -2.58 4.69
CA ARG A 412 21.24 -3.68 4.84
C ARG A 412 19.84 -3.23 4.41
N ALA A 413 19.41 -2.05 4.84
CA ALA A 413 18.15 -1.45 4.43
C ALA A 413 18.05 -1.27 2.91
N LEU A 414 19.09 -0.70 2.28
CA LEU A 414 19.14 -0.48 0.84
C LEU A 414 19.01 -1.79 0.05
N ASP A 415 19.77 -2.80 0.45
CA ASP A 415 19.71 -4.14 -0.13
C ASP A 415 18.30 -4.77 0.02
N GLY A 416 17.64 -4.58 1.16
CA GLY A 416 16.24 -4.94 1.37
C GLY A 416 15.28 -4.26 0.37
N TRP A 417 15.38 -2.93 0.22
CA TRP A 417 14.54 -2.17 -0.71
C TRP A 417 14.77 -2.54 -2.18
N LEU A 418 16.02 -2.83 -2.55
CA LEU A 418 16.37 -3.28 -3.90
C LEU A 418 15.79 -4.66 -4.21
N ARG A 419 15.87 -5.62 -3.27
CA ARG A 419 15.23 -6.95 -3.42
C ARG A 419 13.72 -6.85 -3.56
N LEU A 420 13.08 -5.98 -2.77
CA LEU A 420 11.64 -5.74 -2.83
C LEU A 420 11.23 -4.97 -4.09
N ARG A 421 12.18 -4.38 -4.83
CA ARG A 421 11.93 -3.51 -5.99
C ARG A 421 11.05 -2.32 -5.64
N VAL A 422 11.34 -1.67 -4.51
CA VAL A 422 10.64 -0.48 -4.02
C VAL A 422 11.55 0.75 -4.23
N PRO A 423 11.49 1.40 -5.41
CA PRO A 423 12.54 2.31 -5.87
C PRO A 423 12.60 3.64 -5.11
N TYR A 424 11.47 4.16 -4.62
CA TYR A 424 11.45 5.44 -3.92
C TYR A 424 12.17 5.34 -2.57
N GLU A 425 11.88 4.28 -1.81
CA GLU A 425 12.46 3.97 -0.51
C GLU A 425 13.95 3.60 -0.65
N ALA A 426 14.31 2.88 -1.72
CA ALA A 426 15.71 2.66 -2.08
C ALA A 426 16.45 3.98 -2.31
N ALA A 427 15.88 4.91 -3.11
CA ALA A 427 16.48 6.21 -3.37
C ALA A 427 16.58 7.09 -2.12
N GLN A 428 15.57 7.06 -1.23
CA GLN A 428 15.64 7.73 0.08
C GLN A 428 16.76 7.15 0.95
N THR A 429 16.89 5.82 0.99
CA THR A 429 17.94 5.15 1.77
C THR A 429 19.34 5.47 1.23
N ARG A 430 19.50 5.57 -0.10
CA ARG A 430 20.78 6.02 -0.72
C ARG A 430 21.20 7.41 -0.26
N MET A 431 20.25 8.33 -0.03
CA MET A 431 20.56 9.66 0.51
C MET A 431 21.13 9.57 1.93
N LEU A 432 20.64 8.63 2.75
CA LEU A 432 21.17 8.36 4.10
C LEU A 432 22.54 7.68 4.04
N VAL A 433 22.70 6.68 3.17
CA VAL A 433 24.00 6.01 2.92
C VAL A 433 25.05 7.05 2.53
N ALA A 434 24.72 7.95 1.61
CA ALA A 434 25.64 9.01 1.20
C ALA A 434 26.02 9.97 2.34
N ALA A 435 25.10 10.24 3.27
CA ALA A 435 25.40 11.04 4.44
C ALA A 435 26.35 10.31 5.41
N ALA A 436 26.15 9.00 5.59
CA ALA A 436 27.05 8.14 6.37
C ALA A 436 28.44 8.01 5.73
N ASP A 437 28.53 7.73 4.42
CA ASP A 437 29.79 7.65 3.68
C ASP A 437 30.58 8.97 3.80
N ARG A 438 29.91 10.12 3.69
CA ARG A 438 30.54 11.43 3.90
C ARG A 438 31.06 11.61 5.33
N ALA A 439 30.30 11.17 6.33
CA ALA A 439 30.74 11.25 7.73
C ALA A 439 31.98 10.38 7.98
N ALA A 440 32.08 9.24 7.29
CA ALA A 440 33.26 8.37 7.27
C ALA A 440 34.41 8.89 6.39
N GLY A 441 34.24 10.03 5.71
CA GLY A 441 35.25 10.65 4.84
C GLY A 441 35.29 10.14 3.39
N ASP A 442 34.40 9.22 3.01
CA ASP A 442 34.30 8.69 1.64
C ASP A 442 33.35 9.55 0.77
N GLU A 443 33.86 10.69 0.32
CA GLU A 443 33.09 11.60 -0.53
C GLU A 443 32.83 11.04 -1.95
N GLU A 444 33.63 10.07 -2.41
CA GLU A 444 33.42 9.45 -3.72
C GLU A 444 32.21 8.52 -3.69
N ALA A 445 32.15 7.62 -2.69
CA ALA A 445 30.98 6.78 -2.44
C ALA A 445 29.72 7.64 -2.21
N ALA A 446 29.83 8.69 -1.39
CA ALA A 446 28.71 9.60 -1.14
C ALA A 446 28.17 10.25 -2.43
N ARG A 447 29.04 10.68 -3.36
CA ARG A 447 28.60 11.24 -4.65
C ARG A 447 27.91 10.20 -5.52
N LEU A 448 28.46 8.99 -5.57
CA LEU A 448 27.90 7.91 -6.37
C LEU A 448 26.48 7.57 -5.90
N GLU A 449 26.31 7.43 -4.59
CA GLU A 449 25.01 7.15 -3.98
C GLU A 449 23.98 8.26 -4.20
N LEU A 450 24.37 9.53 -4.07
CA LEU A 450 23.50 10.66 -4.37
C LEU A 450 23.12 10.73 -5.86
N ALA A 451 24.02 10.35 -6.78
CA ALA A 451 23.71 10.30 -8.20
C ALA A 451 22.67 9.23 -8.51
N PHE A 452 22.84 8.02 -7.96
CA PHE A 452 21.83 6.96 -8.09
C PHE A 452 20.49 7.33 -7.45
N ALA A 453 20.50 8.01 -6.29
CA ALA A 453 19.30 8.51 -5.65
C ALA A 453 18.56 9.53 -6.54
N ARG A 454 19.29 10.53 -7.06
CA ARG A 454 18.73 11.54 -7.98
C ARG A 454 18.09 10.88 -9.19
N ASP A 455 18.81 9.99 -9.88
CA ASP A 455 18.31 9.34 -11.09
C ASP A 455 17.08 8.47 -10.78
N GLY A 456 17.03 7.84 -9.61
CA GLY A 456 15.85 7.13 -9.11
C GLY A 456 14.64 8.06 -8.92
N PHE A 457 14.83 9.19 -8.23
CA PHE A 457 13.76 10.17 -8.02
C PHE A 457 13.28 10.80 -9.34
N GLU A 458 14.18 11.09 -10.28
CA GLU A 458 13.83 11.64 -11.59
C GLU A 458 12.96 10.68 -12.40
N ARG A 459 13.31 9.38 -12.45
CA ARG A 459 12.49 8.36 -13.13
C ARG A 459 11.08 8.24 -12.56
N LEU A 460 10.95 8.38 -11.24
CA LEU A 460 9.65 8.33 -10.56
C LEU A 460 8.84 9.62 -10.70
N GLY A 461 9.48 10.74 -11.06
CA GLY A 461 8.86 12.06 -11.00
C GLY A 461 8.77 12.62 -9.57
N ALA A 462 9.60 12.13 -8.64
CA ALA A 462 9.72 12.65 -7.27
C ALA A 462 10.49 13.97 -7.23
N ALA A 463 9.94 15.01 -7.86
CA ALA A 463 10.65 16.26 -8.15
C ALA A 463 11.25 16.97 -6.92
N PRO A 464 10.60 17.01 -5.73
CA PRO A 464 11.21 17.59 -4.54
C PRO A 464 12.49 16.86 -4.10
N ASP A 465 12.45 15.52 -4.11
CA ASP A 465 13.58 14.68 -3.68
C ASP A 465 14.71 14.68 -4.70
N ALA A 466 14.40 14.68 -6.00
CA ALA A 466 15.39 14.86 -7.06
C ALA A 466 16.17 16.18 -6.90
N ARG A 467 15.46 17.29 -6.62
CA ARG A 467 16.10 18.59 -6.34
C ARG A 467 16.97 18.55 -5.09
N ARG A 468 16.52 17.87 -4.03
CA ARG A 468 17.28 17.69 -2.79
C ARG A 468 18.58 16.91 -3.04
N ALA A 469 18.53 15.80 -3.79
CA ALA A 469 19.70 15.03 -4.18
C ALA A 469 20.69 15.86 -5.03
N ALA A 470 20.18 16.60 -6.02
CA ALA A 470 20.99 17.49 -6.86
C ALA A 470 21.66 18.63 -6.04
N ALA A 471 20.96 19.18 -5.04
CA ALA A 471 21.52 20.18 -4.14
C ALA A 471 22.68 19.63 -3.30
N LEU A 472 22.58 18.40 -2.78
CA LEU A 472 23.66 17.75 -2.04
C LEU A 472 24.87 17.43 -2.94
N LEU A 473 24.64 16.94 -4.17
CA LEU A 473 25.70 16.69 -5.16
C LEU A 473 26.49 17.96 -5.52
N SER A 474 25.77 19.08 -5.67
CA SER A 474 26.38 20.37 -6.02
C SER A 474 27.05 21.06 -4.82
N ALA A 475 26.56 20.87 -3.59
CA ALA A 475 27.25 21.31 -2.38
C ALA A 475 28.61 20.61 -2.21
N ALA A 476 28.66 19.30 -2.49
CA ALA A 476 29.91 18.54 -2.50
C ALA A 476 30.90 19.05 -3.57
N ALA A 477 30.42 19.43 -4.76
CA ALA A 477 31.27 19.99 -5.81
C ALA A 477 31.90 21.33 -5.38
N ARG A 478 31.11 22.18 -4.70
CA ARG A 478 31.55 23.49 -4.20
C ARG A 478 32.63 23.39 -3.11
N ARG A 479 32.70 22.26 -2.39
CA ARG A 479 33.69 22.00 -1.32
C ARG A 479 35.06 21.52 -1.83
N ARG A 480 35.18 21.17 -3.13
CA ARG A 480 36.38 20.56 -3.76
C ARG A 480 37.13 21.48 -4.73
N LEU A 481 37.04 22.81 -4.64
CA LEU A 481 37.99 23.63 -5.41
C LEU A 481 39.40 23.48 -4.80
N PRO A 482 40.43 23.17 -5.62
CA PRO A 482 41.79 22.95 -5.15
C PRO A 482 42.25 24.05 -4.19
N GLY A 483 42.75 23.67 -3.01
CA GLY A 483 43.27 24.60 -2.01
C GLY A 483 42.22 25.39 -1.23
N GLY A 484 40.97 24.91 -1.15
CA GLY A 484 39.91 25.53 -0.34
C GLY A 484 39.37 26.86 -0.90
N LEU A 485 39.52 27.05 -2.21
CA LEU A 485 39.03 28.24 -2.90
C LEU A 485 37.49 28.26 -2.93
N THR A 486 36.91 29.45 -2.82
CA THR A 486 35.49 29.67 -3.13
C THR A 486 35.29 29.74 -4.65
N ALA A 487 34.04 29.57 -5.11
CA ALA A 487 33.71 29.69 -6.53
C ALA A 487 34.19 31.02 -7.14
N ARG A 488 34.04 32.12 -6.40
CA ARG A 488 34.48 33.45 -6.82
C ARG A 488 36.00 33.59 -6.84
N GLU A 489 36.70 33.01 -5.87
CA GLU A 489 38.17 32.99 -5.86
C GLU A 489 38.74 32.13 -7.00
N ALA A 490 38.08 31.02 -7.34
CA ALA A 490 38.46 30.22 -8.50
C ALA A 490 38.23 30.97 -9.83
N GLU A 491 37.12 31.71 -10.00
CA GLU A 491 36.92 32.58 -11.17
C GLU A 491 38.02 33.63 -11.31
N VAL A 492 38.36 34.31 -10.21
CA VAL A 492 39.47 35.28 -10.17
C VAL A 492 40.78 34.59 -10.56
N LEU A 493 41.08 33.43 -9.99
CA LEU A 493 42.31 32.69 -10.27
C LEU A 493 42.39 32.23 -11.74
N ARG A 494 41.28 31.79 -12.35
CA ARG A 494 41.22 31.41 -13.77
C ARG A 494 41.53 32.58 -14.70
N LEU A 495 40.92 33.74 -14.45
CA LEU A 495 41.20 34.94 -15.25
C LEU A 495 42.65 35.39 -15.11
N VAL A 496 43.22 35.29 -13.90
CA VAL A 496 44.64 35.59 -13.65
C VAL A 496 45.57 34.59 -14.34
N ALA A 497 45.24 33.30 -14.32
CA ALA A 497 46.00 32.26 -15.01
C ALA A 497 45.87 32.34 -16.55
N GLY A 498 44.76 32.89 -17.06
CA GLY A 498 44.57 33.30 -18.45
C GLY A 498 45.25 34.63 -18.83
N GLY A 499 46.05 35.23 -17.94
CA GLY A 499 46.85 36.42 -18.22
C GLY A 499 46.16 37.76 -18.00
N ALA A 500 44.93 37.80 -17.49
CA ALA A 500 44.26 39.07 -17.21
C ALA A 500 44.99 39.85 -16.12
N THR A 501 45.11 41.17 -16.26
CA THR A 501 45.61 42.08 -15.20
C THR A 501 44.52 42.32 -14.16
N ASN A 502 44.84 42.90 -12.98
CA ASN A 502 43.81 43.21 -11.97
C ASN A 502 42.69 44.10 -12.54
N LYS A 503 43.03 45.06 -13.40
CA LYS A 503 42.09 45.88 -14.18
C LYS A 503 41.23 45.06 -15.15
N GLY A 504 41.83 44.06 -15.81
CA GLY A 504 41.12 43.13 -16.69
C GLY A 504 40.13 42.24 -15.93
N VAL A 505 40.56 41.68 -14.80
CA VAL A 505 39.70 40.89 -13.90
C VAL A 505 38.57 41.75 -13.33
N ALA A 506 38.86 42.96 -12.86
CA ALA A 506 37.89 43.91 -12.35
C ALA A 506 36.79 44.23 -13.37
N ARG A 507 37.18 44.44 -14.64
CA ARG A 507 36.25 44.66 -15.75
C ARG A 507 35.42 43.42 -16.07
N ALA A 508 36.04 42.26 -16.17
CA ALA A 508 35.36 41.00 -16.50
C ALA A 508 34.34 40.59 -15.42
N LEU A 509 34.66 40.88 -14.16
CA LEU A 509 33.87 40.46 -13.01
C LEU A 509 32.98 41.57 -12.43
N VAL A 510 33.00 42.77 -13.02
CA VAL A 510 32.24 43.96 -12.62
C VAL A 510 32.45 44.30 -11.13
N ILE A 511 33.71 44.42 -10.72
CA ILE A 511 34.14 44.75 -9.35
C ILE A 511 35.31 45.75 -9.37
N SER A 512 35.66 46.35 -8.23
CA SER A 512 36.82 47.25 -8.15
C SER A 512 38.16 46.48 -8.21
N GLU A 513 39.22 47.13 -8.69
CA GLU A 513 40.59 46.56 -8.65
C GLU A 513 41.04 46.27 -7.21
N HIS A 514 40.58 47.05 -6.24
CA HIS A 514 40.82 46.82 -4.82
C HIS A 514 40.19 45.51 -4.34
N THR A 515 38.96 45.21 -4.76
CA THR A 515 38.30 43.93 -4.46
C THR A 515 39.04 42.75 -5.08
N VAL A 516 39.57 42.90 -6.31
CA VAL A 516 40.42 41.88 -6.95
C VAL A 516 41.70 41.63 -6.15
N ALA A 517 42.39 42.69 -5.71
CA ALA A 517 43.58 42.57 -4.89
C ALA A 517 43.31 41.83 -3.56
N ARG A 518 42.16 42.10 -2.94
CA ARG A 518 41.71 41.38 -1.73
C ARG A 518 41.45 39.90 -2.01
N HIS A 519 40.78 39.57 -3.11
CA HIS A 519 40.60 38.17 -3.51
C HIS A 519 41.93 37.47 -3.77
N LEU A 520 42.90 38.12 -4.43
CA LEU A 520 44.22 37.53 -4.68
C LEU A 520 45.01 37.28 -3.40
N ASN A 521 44.96 38.19 -2.43
CA ASN A 521 45.60 37.96 -1.13
C ASN A 521 44.99 36.75 -0.40
N ASN A 522 43.66 36.62 -0.42
CA ASN A 522 42.99 35.46 0.17
C ASN A 522 43.34 34.15 -0.58
N ILE A 523 43.41 34.20 -1.91
CA ILE A 523 43.84 33.06 -2.74
C ILE A 523 45.26 32.65 -2.38
N PHE A 524 46.20 33.59 -2.33
CA PHE A 524 47.60 33.34 -1.99
C PHE A 524 47.73 32.69 -0.60
N ALA A 525 47.03 33.23 0.38
CA ALA A 525 46.99 32.67 1.74
C ALA A 525 46.41 31.24 1.75
N LYS A 526 45.32 30.98 1.04
CA LYS A 526 44.69 29.66 0.97
C LYS A 526 45.53 28.62 0.24
N LEU A 527 46.24 29.04 -0.80
CA LEU A 527 47.08 28.16 -1.62
C LEU A 527 48.50 27.99 -1.07
N GLY A 528 48.90 28.75 -0.04
CA GLY A 528 50.25 28.74 0.49
C GLY A 528 51.30 29.26 -0.48
N VAL A 529 50.92 30.13 -1.42
CA VAL A 529 51.79 30.70 -2.45
C VAL A 529 51.98 32.20 -2.23
N SER A 530 53.15 32.73 -2.57
CA SER A 530 53.50 34.14 -2.31
C SER A 530 53.47 35.05 -3.54
N SER A 531 53.17 34.51 -4.73
CA SER A 531 53.23 35.28 -5.97
C SER A 531 52.14 34.92 -6.96
N ARG A 532 51.81 35.89 -7.82
CA ARG A 532 50.86 35.72 -8.94
C ARG A 532 51.27 34.55 -9.85
N SER A 533 52.56 34.45 -10.17
CA SER A 533 53.08 33.39 -11.03
C SER A 533 52.94 32.01 -10.37
N ALA A 534 53.17 31.90 -9.06
CA ALA A 534 52.97 30.66 -8.31
C ALA A 534 51.50 30.25 -8.24
N ALA A 535 50.58 31.21 -8.05
CA ALA A 535 49.15 30.95 -8.09
C ALA A 535 48.68 30.51 -9.50
N THR A 536 49.22 31.12 -10.56
CA THR A 536 48.96 30.69 -11.93
C THR A 536 49.47 29.27 -12.18
N ALA A 537 50.69 28.95 -11.76
CA ALA A 537 51.25 27.60 -11.87
C ALA A 537 50.40 26.57 -11.11
N TYR A 538 49.94 26.92 -9.90
CA TYR A 538 49.01 26.09 -9.13
C TYR A 538 47.70 25.83 -9.91
N ALA A 539 47.14 26.86 -10.55
CA ALA A 539 45.91 26.75 -11.32
C ALA A 539 46.04 25.74 -12.48
N TYR A 540 47.15 25.78 -13.23
CA TYR A 540 47.43 24.80 -14.29
C TYR A 540 47.68 23.39 -13.72
N ALA A 541 48.47 23.28 -12.65
CA ALA A 541 48.79 21.99 -12.04
C ALA A 541 47.58 21.24 -11.47
N HIS A 542 46.52 21.97 -11.10
CA HIS A 542 45.30 21.41 -10.51
C HIS A 542 44.08 21.50 -11.45
N GLY A 543 44.30 21.69 -12.76
CA GLY A 543 43.24 21.64 -13.78
C GLY A 543 42.17 22.73 -13.63
N LEU A 544 42.53 23.89 -13.10
CA LEU A 544 41.62 25.04 -13.01
C LEU A 544 41.55 25.83 -14.32
N VAL A 545 42.58 25.75 -15.18
CA VAL A 545 42.71 26.38 -16.50
C VAL A 545 43.23 25.36 -17.51
#